data_AF-A0A839NFH4-F1
#
_entry.id   AF-A0A839NFH4-F1
#
_cell.length_a   1.000
_cell.length_b   1.000
_cell.length_c   1.000
_cell.angle_alpha   90.00
_cell.angle_beta   90.00
_cell.angle_gamma   90.00
#
_symmetry.space_group_name_H-M   'P 1'
#
loop_
_entity.id
_entity.type
_entity.pdbx_description
1 polymer ?
#
loop_
_entity_poly.entity_id
_entity_poly.type
_entity_poly.pdbx_seq_one_letter_code
_entity_poly.pdbx_strand_id
1 'polypeptide(L)'
;MSIVKIPKKLRDILDTLRSGQIEIGLEQLEQIKGFEPQKAIVHAEINYFNSNYESAMTNDENGLPFNEQWYAGNVLSEHFSAYTNTALMTGSILRAETFYSNFLTEKEKLNLPEHQIRTYRFQIERHLAKLKGENDLSISRKPLKIVKDGKSTAEFIAQLKQYRPKLTFDSEKGAEYLLHFMLESGNTDESLAYYEKFAAKIFLDDIHINAARLFYLTGQIDNAKQAILRFAKNWYPVEHIQISPMGLFDYDDLLPLLTKEFKQEILNIPKGK
;
A
#
# COMPACT_ATOMS: atom_id res chain seq x y z
N MET A 1 14.28 6.98 -20.98
CA MET A 1 14.81 7.96 -20.00
C MET A 1 15.59 7.21 -18.94
N SER A 2 16.53 7.87 -18.26
CA SER A 2 17.35 7.28 -17.21
C SER A 2 16.78 7.60 -15.83
N ILE A 3 17.11 6.76 -14.86
CA ILE A 3 16.73 6.96 -13.47
C ILE A 3 17.35 8.25 -12.93
N VAL A 4 16.53 9.03 -12.24
CA VAL A 4 16.90 10.33 -11.71
C VAL A 4 17.46 10.16 -10.31
N LYS A 5 18.70 10.59 -10.11
CA LYS A 5 19.35 10.56 -8.79
C LYS A 5 18.81 11.69 -7.92
N ILE A 6 18.07 11.32 -6.87
CA ILE A 6 17.54 12.28 -5.89
C ILE A 6 18.70 12.89 -5.06
N PRO A 7 18.87 14.22 -5.04
CA PRO A 7 19.92 14.86 -4.26
C PRO A 7 19.64 14.72 -2.76
N LYS A 8 20.69 14.75 -1.93
CA LYS A 8 20.57 14.63 -0.47
C LYS A 8 19.52 15.58 0.11
N LYS A 9 19.55 16.86 -0.29
CA LYS A 9 18.59 17.87 0.19
C LYS A 9 17.13 17.44 -0.04
N LEU A 10 16.81 16.89 -1.21
CA LEU A 10 15.45 16.42 -1.49
C LEU A 10 15.13 15.17 -0.67
N ARG A 11 16.07 14.23 -0.49
CA ARG A 11 15.85 13.05 0.38
C ARG A 11 15.55 13.45 1.83
N ASP A 12 16.29 14.41 2.38
CA ASP A 12 16.08 14.89 3.76
C ASP A 12 14.67 15.53 3.92
N ILE A 13 14.15 16.19 2.88
CA ILE A 13 12.77 16.73 2.84
C ILE A 13 11.75 15.58 2.79
N LEU A 14 11.98 14.57 1.96
CA LEU A 14 11.10 13.39 1.86
C LEU A 14 11.08 12.60 3.17
N ASP A 15 12.21 12.52 3.89
CA ASP A 15 12.29 11.95 5.24
C ASP A 15 11.48 12.79 6.25
N THR A 16 11.50 14.12 6.12
CA THR A 16 10.68 15.03 6.95
C THR A 16 9.19 14.77 6.72
N LEU A 17 8.75 14.63 5.46
CA LEU A 17 7.37 14.26 5.11
C LEU A 17 7.00 12.86 5.68
N ARG A 18 7.88 11.85 5.54
CA ARG A 18 7.68 10.52 6.13
C ARG A 18 7.60 10.53 7.65
N SER A 19 8.20 11.49 8.32
CA SER A 19 8.09 11.62 9.77
C SER A 19 6.73 12.15 10.24
N GLY A 20 5.81 12.48 9.30
CA GLY A 20 4.50 13.06 9.61
C GLY A 20 4.52 14.59 9.69
N GLN A 21 5.66 15.23 9.47
CA GLN A 21 5.79 16.69 9.44
C GLN A 21 5.43 17.26 8.07
N ILE A 22 4.16 17.09 7.68
CA ILE A 22 3.69 17.36 6.32
C ILE A 22 3.81 18.82 5.93
N GLU A 23 3.36 19.74 6.77
CA GLU A 23 3.38 21.18 6.49
C GLU A 23 4.82 21.70 6.29
N ILE A 24 5.71 21.39 7.25
CA ILE A 24 7.13 21.78 7.19
C ILE A 24 7.81 21.18 5.95
N GLY A 25 7.55 19.90 5.65
CA GLY A 25 8.13 19.25 4.49
C GLY A 25 7.65 19.85 3.18
N LEU A 26 6.38 20.27 3.08
CA LEU A 26 5.82 20.94 1.91
C LEU A 26 6.47 22.31 1.67
N GLU A 27 6.58 23.15 2.72
CA GLU A 27 7.26 24.45 2.63
C GLU A 27 8.70 24.30 2.13
N GLN A 28 9.41 23.27 2.59
CA GLN A 28 10.78 22.98 2.15
C GLN A 28 10.82 22.46 0.70
N LEU A 29 9.84 21.64 0.31
CA LEU A 29 9.75 21.06 -1.03
C LEU A 29 9.55 22.13 -2.11
N GLU A 30 8.75 23.17 -1.82
CA GLU A 30 8.52 24.32 -2.71
C GLU A 30 9.82 25.07 -3.06
N GLN A 31 10.80 25.06 -2.16
CA GLN A 31 12.09 25.72 -2.36
C GLN A 31 13.06 24.91 -3.25
N ILE A 32 12.72 23.67 -3.61
CA ILE A 32 13.52 22.82 -4.51
C ILE A 32 13.15 23.14 -5.96
N LYS A 33 14.14 23.47 -6.80
CA LYS A 33 13.95 23.63 -8.25
C LYS A 33 14.08 22.29 -8.98
N GLY A 34 13.21 22.02 -9.95
CA GLY A 34 13.21 20.79 -10.75
C GLY A 34 12.58 19.59 -10.03
N PHE A 35 12.74 18.39 -10.58
CA PHE A 35 12.13 17.14 -10.07
C PHE A 35 10.59 17.15 -10.07
N GLU A 36 9.99 17.83 -11.05
CA GLU A 36 8.53 18.02 -11.09
C GLU A 36 7.75 16.69 -11.10
N PRO A 37 8.17 15.63 -11.82
CA PRO A 37 7.49 14.34 -11.73
C PRO A 37 7.53 13.74 -10.32
N GLN A 38 8.68 13.81 -9.63
CA GLN A 38 8.83 13.29 -8.28
C GLN A 38 8.00 14.07 -7.26
N LYS A 39 8.01 15.41 -7.36
CA LYS A 39 7.15 16.26 -6.53
C LYS A 39 5.68 15.98 -6.79
N ALA A 40 5.28 15.76 -8.04
CA ALA A 40 3.92 15.42 -8.38
C ALA A 40 3.49 14.13 -7.67
N ILE A 41 4.31 13.06 -7.70
CA ILE A 41 4.03 11.83 -6.94
C ILE A 41 3.85 12.12 -5.44
N VAL A 42 4.77 12.88 -4.83
CA VAL A 42 4.68 13.25 -3.41
C VAL A 42 3.39 14.03 -3.10
N HIS A 43 3.03 15.00 -3.94
CA HIS A 43 1.77 15.73 -3.78
C HIS A 43 0.54 14.87 -4.03
N ALA A 44 0.61 13.87 -4.92
CA ALA A 44 -0.47 12.91 -5.13
C ALA A 44 -0.75 12.12 -3.84
N GLU A 45 0.29 11.57 -3.20
CA GLU A 45 0.17 10.85 -1.93
C GLU A 45 -0.50 11.73 -0.86
N ILE A 46 0.00 12.94 -0.65
CA ILE A 46 -0.57 13.89 0.32
C ILE A 46 -2.04 14.16 0.02
N ASN A 47 -2.39 14.38 -1.25
CA ASN A 47 -3.75 14.68 -1.65
C ASN A 47 -4.69 13.47 -1.53
N TYR A 48 -4.23 12.25 -1.81
CA TYR A 48 -5.03 11.04 -1.56
C TYR A 48 -5.36 10.89 -0.08
N PHE A 49 -4.38 11.08 0.80
CA PHE A 49 -4.58 11.00 2.23
C PHE A 49 -5.37 12.17 2.81
N ASN A 50 -5.34 13.35 2.18
CA ASN A 50 -6.22 14.48 2.53
C ASN A 50 -7.63 14.41 1.90
N SER A 51 -7.92 13.40 1.08
CA SER A 51 -9.15 13.30 0.28
C SER A 51 -9.34 14.44 -0.74
N ASN A 52 -8.25 15.09 -1.16
CA ASN A 52 -8.24 16.09 -2.23
C ASN A 52 -8.14 15.39 -3.59
N TYR A 53 -9.14 14.57 -3.92
CA TYR A 53 -9.07 13.59 -5.01
C TYR A 53 -8.78 14.17 -6.39
N GLU A 54 -9.37 15.32 -6.71
CA GLU A 54 -9.14 15.99 -7.99
C GLU A 54 -7.67 16.38 -8.17
N SER A 55 -7.07 16.97 -7.13
CA SER A 55 -5.65 17.31 -7.11
C SER A 55 -4.76 16.06 -7.08
N ALA A 56 -5.18 15.00 -6.37
CA ALA A 56 -4.44 13.75 -6.33
C ALA A 56 -4.32 13.11 -7.73
N MET A 57 -5.45 12.97 -8.43
CA MET A 57 -5.48 12.42 -9.79
C MET A 57 -4.66 13.28 -10.76
N THR A 58 -4.79 14.61 -10.68
CA THR A 58 -4.01 15.54 -11.52
C THR A 58 -2.50 15.39 -11.29
N ASN A 59 -2.09 15.21 -10.03
CA ASN A 59 -0.69 14.98 -9.70
C ASN A 59 -0.17 13.64 -10.23
N ASP A 60 -0.96 12.57 -10.14
CA ASP A 60 -0.62 11.27 -10.74
C ASP A 60 -0.47 11.35 -12.25
N GLU A 61 -1.39 12.05 -12.94
CA GLU A 61 -1.31 12.30 -14.39
C GLU A 61 -0.03 13.05 -14.79
N ASN A 62 0.49 13.92 -13.92
CA ASN A 62 1.72 14.67 -14.15
C ASN A 62 2.99 13.88 -13.77
N GLY A 63 2.90 12.95 -12.81
CA GLY A 63 4.03 12.20 -12.28
C GLY A 63 4.26 10.85 -12.96
N LEU A 64 3.22 10.02 -13.02
CA LEU A 64 3.33 8.61 -13.43
C LEU A 64 3.84 8.40 -14.86
N PRO A 65 3.56 9.26 -15.87
CA PRO A 65 4.13 9.10 -17.21
C PRO A 65 5.67 9.08 -17.23
N PHE A 66 6.34 9.51 -16.16
CA PHE A 66 7.78 9.51 -15.99
C PHE A 66 8.29 8.38 -15.07
N ASN A 67 7.53 7.30 -14.88
CA ASN A 67 7.86 6.24 -13.92
C ASN A 67 9.21 5.54 -14.15
N GLU A 68 9.83 5.67 -15.32
CA GLU A 68 11.21 5.22 -15.57
C GLU A 68 12.29 6.10 -14.88
N GLN A 69 11.90 7.19 -14.24
CA GLN A 69 12.80 8.07 -13.48
C GLN A 69 13.10 7.55 -12.07
N TRP A 70 12.46 6.45 -11.62
CA TRP A 70 12.74 5.78 -10.35
C TRP A 70 12.86 4.26 -10.52
N TYR A 71 13.45 3.58 -9.54
CA TYR A 71 13.72 2.13 -9.66
C TYR A 71 12.48 1.28 -9.35
N ALA A 72 11.71 1.70 -8.36
CA ALA A 72 10.74 0.82 -7.74
C ALA A 72 9.42 0.77 -8.54
N GLY A 73 9.07 -0.43 -9.03
CA GLY A 73 7.84 -0.65 -9.80
C GLY A 73 6.56 -0.55 -8.96
N ASN A 74 6.66 -0.67 -7.64
CA ASN A 74 5.51 -0.60 -6.74
C ASN A 74 4.88 0.79 -6.69
N VAL A 75 5.65 1.87 -6.88
CA VAL A 75 5.10 3.24 -6.96
C VAL A 75 4.01 3.31 -8.03
N LEU A 76 4.25 2.73 -9.20
CA LEU A 76 3.26 2.74 -10.28
C LEU A 76 1.99 1.96 -9.90
N SER A 77 2.14 0.74 -9.38
CA SER A 77 0.99 -0.10 -9.05
C SER A 77 0.16 0.46 -7.90
N GLU A 78 0.80 0.96 -6.84
CA GLU A 78 0.12 1.51 -5.67
C GLU A 78 -0.69 2.77 -6.06
N HIS A 79 -0.10 3.65 -6.87
CA HIS A 79 -0.80 4.83 -7.37
C HIS A 79 -1.91 4.48 -8.35
N PHE A 80 -1.72 3.51 -9.26
CA PHE A 80 -2.79 3.05 -10.13
C PHE A 80 -4.00 2.51 -9.35
N SER A 81 -3.77 1.78 -8.25
CA SER A 81 -4.85 1.35 -7.36
C SER A 81 -5.58 2.54 -6.72
N ALA A 82 -4.85 3.50 -6.16
CA ALA A 82 -5.43 4.72 -5.59
C ALA A 82 -6.23 5.52 -6.61
N TYR A 83 -5.69 5.67 -7.83
CA TYR A 83 -6.30 6.37 -8.94
C TYR A 83 -7.59 5.70 -9.42
N THR A 84 -7.56 4.38 -9.66
CA THR A 84 -8.75 3.61 -10.06
C THR A 84 -9.84 3.67 -9.00
N ASN A 85 -9.50 3.43 -7.73
CA ASN A 85 -10.46 3.45 -6.64
C ASN A 85 -11.08 4.83 -6.44
N THR A 86 -10.26 5.88 -6.58
CA THR A 86 -10.75 7.25 -6.55
C THR A 86 -11.70 7.53 -7.70
N ALA A 87 -11.34 7.16 -8.93
CA ALA A 87 -12.20 7.37 -10.10
C ALA A 87 -13.56 6.67 -9.98
N LEU A 88 -13.60 5.46 -9.42
CA LEU A 88 -14.86 4.76 -9.12
C LEU A 88 -15.70 5.51 -8.09
N MET A 89 -15.07 5.95 -6.99
CA MET A 89 -15.75 6.64 -5.90
C MET A 89 -16.23 8.04 -6.30
N THR A 90 -15.50 8.78 -7.14
CA THR A 90 -15.87 10.14 -7.58
C THR A 90 -16.69 10.16 -8.87
N GLY A 91 -16.90 9.01 -9.52
CA GLY A 91 -17.56 8.92 -10.82
C GLY A 91 -16.69 9.41 -12.00
N SER A 92 -15.38 9.59 -11.80
CA SER A 92 -14.42 10.07 -12.81
C SER A 92 -13.91 8.94 -13.73
N ILE A 93 -14.76 7.97 -14.07
CA ILE A 93 -14.38 6.75 -14.81
C ILE A 93 -13.75 7.08 -16.16
N LEU A 94 -14.40 7.93 -16.97
CA LEU A 94 -13.91 8.31 -18.31
C LEU A 94 -12.52 8.98 -18.27
N ARG A 95 -12.25 9.79 -17.23
CA ARG A 95 -10.93 10.39 -17.01
C ARG A 95 -9.87 9.30 -16.80
N ALA A 96 -10.18 8.29 -16.00
CA ALA A 96 -9.27 7.18 -15.76
C ALA A 96 -9.04 6.31 -16.99
N GLU A 97 -10.10 5.98 -17.74
CA GLU A 97 -9.95 5.24 -19.00
C GLU A 97 -9.07 5.99 -20.01
N THR A 98 -9.25 7.32 -20.10
CA THR A 98 -8.46 8.18 -20.97
C THR A 98 -6.99 8.22 -20.53
N PHE A 99 -6.74 8.42 -19.24
CA PHE A 99 -5.40 8.41 -18.68
C PHE A 99 -4.67 7.10 -18.97
N TYR A 100 -5.28 5.95 -18.65
CA TYR A 100 -4.65 4.65 -18.88
C TYR A 100 -4.39 4.37 -20.36
N SER A 101 -5.33 4.71 -21.24
CA SER A 101 -5.17 4.54 -22.69
C SER A 101 -4.03 5.39 -23.25
N ASN A 102 -3.96 6.65 -22.82
CA ASN A 102 -2.88 7.57 -23.22
C ASN A 102 -1.53 7.13 -22.64
N PHE A 103 -1.49 6.75 -21.37
CA PHE A 103 -0.29 6.23 -20.73
C PHE A 103 0.27 5.04 -21.51
N LEU A 104 -0.56 4.03 -21.81
CA LEU A 104 -0.11 2.85 -22.55
C LEU A 104 0.40 3.23 -23.95
N THR A 105 -0.36 4.07 -24.66
CA THR A 105 0.00 4.56 -26.00
C THR A 105 1.37 5.24 -26.00
N GLU A 106 1.65 6.11 -25.01
CA GLU A 106 2.96 6.75 -24.89
C GLU A 106 4.06 5.77 -24.51
N LYS A 107 3.78 4.79 -23.63
CA LYS A 107 4.77 3.75 -23.30
C LYS A 107 5.10 2.85 -24.47
N GLU A 108 4.15 2.52 -25.33
CA GLU A 108 4.38 1.71 -26.53
C GLU A 108 5.22 2.42 -27.60
N LYS A 109 5.25 3.76 -27.60
CA LYS A 109 6.18 4.54 -28.43
C LYS A 109 7.61 4.51 -27.93
N LEU A 110 7.82 4.19 -26.66
CA LEU A 110 9.15 4.00 -26.11
C LEU A 110 9.65 2.64 -26.60
N ASN A 111 10.80 2.59 -27.26
CA ASN A 111 11.46 1.35 -27.70
C ASN A 111 12.00 0.53 -26.50
N LEU A 112 11.12 0.17 -25.56
CA LEU A 112 11.41 -0.59 -24.35
C LEU A 112 11.47 -2.09 -24.67
N PRO A 113 12.15 -2.89 -23.83
CA PRO A 113 12.08 -4.34 -23.92
C PRO A 113 10.64 -4.86 -23.83
N GLU A 114 10.29 -5.88 -24.63
CA GLU A 114 8.93 -6.42 -24.71
C GLU A 114 8.35 -6.87 -23.36
N HIS A 115 9.18 -7.37 -22.43
CA HIS A 115 8.71 -7.74 -21.09
C HIS A 115 8.20 -6.55 -20.27
N GLN A 116 8.76 -5.34 -20.48
CA GLN A 116 8.32 -4.12 -19.79
C GLN A 116 6.98 -3.64 -20.35
N ILE A 117 6.85 -3.59 -21.68
CA ILE A 117 5.58 -3.22 -22.33
C ILE A 117 4.47 -4.21 -21.95
N ARG A 118 4.75 -5.52 -21.92
CA ARG A 118 3.79 -6.52 -21.43
C ARG A 118 3.36 -6.28 -19.99
N THR A 119 4.27 -5.82 -19.13
CA THR A 119 3.95 -5.47 -17.74
C THR A 119 3.00 -4.28 -17.67
N TYR A 120 3.23 -3.22 -18.47
CA TYR A 120 2.32 -2.08 -18.55
C TYR A 120 0.94 -2.47 -19.08
N ARG A 121 0.87 -3.22 -20.19
CA ARG A 121 -0.39 -3.73 -20.75
C ARG A 121 -1.16 -4.51 -19.70
N PHE A 122 -0.50 -5.47 -19.05
CA PHE A 122 -1.12 -6.29 -18.01
C PHE A 122 -1.67 -5.46 -16.85
N GLN A 123 -0.93 -4.48 -16.32
CA GLN A 123 -1.45 -3.64 -15.24
C GLN A 123 -2.65 -2.81 -15.71
N ILE A 124 -2.54 -2.15 -16.86
CA ILE A 124 -3.57 -1.26 -17.39
C ILE A 124 -4.85 -2.02 -17.76
N GLU A 125 -4.75 -3.16 -18.43
CA GLU A 125 -5.91 -4.00 -18.77
C GLU A 125 -6.74 -4.34 -17.54
N ARG A 126 -6.08 -4.61 -16.41
CA ARG A 126 -6.76 -4.90 -15.15
C ARG A 126 -7.46 -3.66 -14.61
N HIS A 127 -6.76 -2.54 -14.48
CA HIS A 127 -7.39 -1.30 -13.99
C HIS A 127 -8.60 -0.90 -14.85
N LEU A 128 -8.52 -1.04 -16.17
CA LEU A 128 -9.64 -0.86 -17.09
C LEU A 128 -10.78 -1.87 -16.86
N ALA A 129 -10.46 -3.14 -16.58
CA ALA A 129 -11.46 -4.14 -16.23
C ALA A 129 -12.21 -3.78 -14.94
N LYS A 130 -11.51 -3.32 -13.89
CA LYS A 130 -12.17 -2.85 -12.66
C LYS A 130 -13.04 -1.63 -12.87
N LEU A 131 -12.61 -0.67 -13.69
CA LEU A 131 -13.46 0.47 -14.06
C LEU A 131 -14.80 0.03 -14.70
N LYS A 132 -14.84 -1.14 -15.33
CA LYS A 132 -16.04 -1.75 -15.94
C LYS A 132 -16.83 -2.68 -14.99
N GLY A 133 -16.42 -2.78 -13.72
CA GLY A 133 -17.07 -3.60 -12.70
C GLY A 133 -16.49 -5.00 -12.49
N GLU A 134 -15.34 -5.32 -13.09
CA GLU A 134 -14.63 -6.57 -12.80
C GLU A 134 -13.81 -6.43 -11.50
N ASN A 135 -14.25 -7.09 -10.43
CA ASN A 135 -13.74 -6.83 -9.08
C ASN A 135 -12.36 -7.43 -8.75
N ASP A 136 -11.71 -8.20 -9.65
CA ASP A 136 -10.47 -8.92 -9.30
C ASP A 136 -9.21 -8.34 -9.96
N LEU A 137 -8.74 -7.21 -9.40
CA LEU A 137 -7.49 -6.55 -9.80
C LEU A 137 -6.22 -7.21 -9.28
N SER A 138 -6.29 -8.20 -8.39
CA SER A 138 -5.09 -8.84 -7.86
C SER A 138 -4.93 -10.26 -8.37
N ILE A 139 -3.75 -10.64 -8.89
CA ILE A 139 -3.41 -12.07 -9.06
C ILE A 139 -2.90 -12.61 -7.70
N SER A 140 -2.43 -11.71 -6.82
CA SER A 140 -1.62 -12.06 -5.63
C SER A 140 -2.31 -11.88 -4.28
N ARG A 141 -3.41 -11.12 -4.17
CA ARG A 141 -4.06 -10.80 -2.89
C ARG A 141 -5.49 -11.31 -2.87
N LYS A 142 -5.62 -12.63 -2.70
CA LYS A 142 -6.93 -13.27 -2.56
C LYS A 142 -7.74 -12.59 -1.44
N PRO A 143 -9.06 -12.41 -1.62
CA PRO A 143 -9.94 -12.00 -0.54
C PRO A 143 -9.78 -12.95 0.66
N LEU A 144 -9.48 -12.40 1.84
CA LEU A 144 -9.52 -13.19 3.07
C LEU A 144 -10.98 -13.50 3.42
N LYS A 145 -11.17 -14.60 4.15
CA LYS A 145 -12.49 -15.06 4.60
C LYS A 145 -12.39 -15.47 6.06
N ILE A 146 -13.51 -15.38 6.77
CA ILE A 146 -13.60 -15.94 8.13
C ILE A 146 -13.51 -17.47 8.03
N VAL A 147 -12.61 -18.05 8.80
CA VAL A 147 -12.38 -19.49 8.89
C VAL A 147 -12.68 -19.93 10.31
N LYS A 148 -13.76 -20.71 10.50
CA LYS A 148 -14.18 -21.23 11.82
C LYS A 148 -13.55 -22.58 12.12
N ASP A 149 -13.54 -23.49 11.15
CA ASP A 149 -13.03 -24.86 11.31
C ASP A 149 -11.56 -24.99 10.89
N GLY A 150 -10.81 -23.90 10.98
CA GLY A 150 -9.37 -23.87 10.70
C GLY A 150 -8.55 -24.46 11.84
N LYS A 151 -7.26 -24.70 11.58
CA LYS A 151 -6.34 -25.16 12.62
C LYS A 151 -6.32 -24.19 13.81
N SER A 152 -6.38 -24.73 15.01
CA SER A 152 -6.23 -24.00 16.27
C SER A 152 -4.79 -23.52 16.49
N THR A 153 -4.62 -22.58 17.41
CA THR A 153 -3.31 -22.09 17.86
C THR A 153 -2.45 -23.24 18.39
N ALA A 154 -3.06 -24.18 19.12
CA ALA A 154 -2.35 -25.33 19.68
C ALA A 154 -1.79 -26.24 18.57
N GLU A 155 -2.54 -26.45 17.49
CA GLU A 155 -2.09 -27.23 16.33
C GLU A 155 -0.95 -26.55 15.58
N PHE A 156 -1.01 -25.22 15.41
CA PHE A 156 0.08 -24.45 14.82
C PHE A 156 1.35 -24.49 15.68
N ILE A 157 1.22 -24.36 17.01
CA ILE A 157 2.35 -24.49 17.94
C ILE A 157 2.95 -25.91 17.88
N ALA A 158 2.12 -26.95 17.78
CA ALA A 158 2.60 -28.32 17.61
C ALA A 158 3.39 -28.48 16.30
N GLN A 159 2.90 -27.92 15.19
CA GLN A 159 3.60 -27.91 13.91
C GLN A 159 4.92 -27.11 13.96
N LEU A 160 4.95 -25.97 14.65
CA LEU A 160 6.17 -25.20 14.87
C LEU A 160 7.23 -26.05 15.59
N LYS A 161 6.84 -26.71 16.68
CA LYS A 161 7.73 -27.60 17.45
C LYS A 161 8.25 -28.75 16.59
N GLN A 162 7.44 -29.29 15.70
CA GLN A 162 7.82 -30.40 14.81
C GLN A 162 8.78 -29.95 13.68
N TYR A 163 8.45 -28.88 12.97
CA TYR A 163 9.12 -28.52 11.71
C TYR A 163 10.15 -27.38 11.85
N ARG A 164 10.08 -26.61 12.94
CA ARG A 164 10.96 -25.47 13.25
C ARG A 164 11.28 -25.43 14.76
N PRO A 165 11.85 -26.50 15.35
CA PRO A 165 12.07 -26.61 16.80
C PRO A 165 12.96 -25.53 17.41
N LYS A 166 13.72 -24.78 16.60
CA LYS A 166 14.56 -23.66 17.04
C LYS A 166 13.78 -22.36 17.25
N LEU A 167 12.54 -22.26 16.75
CA LEU A 167 11.67 -21.12 16.97
C LEU A 167 10.76 -21.40 18.17
N THR A 168 10.68 -20.44 19.09
CA THR A 168 9.76 -20.52 20.22
C THR A 168 8.52 -19.69 19.90
N PHE A 169 7.33 -20.27 20.08
CA PHE A 169 6.08 -19.61 19.73
C PHE A 169 5.88 -18.28 20.48
N ASP A 170 6.36 -18.18 21.72
CA ASP A 170 6.27 -16.96 22.53
C ASP A 170 7.34 -15.89 22.21
N SER A 171 8.25 -16.17 21.27
CA SER A 171 9.23 -15.20 20.78
C SER A 171 8.66 -14.41 19.60
N GLU A 172 9.17 -13.19 19.38
CA GLU A 172 8.75 -12.32 18.26
C GLU A 172 8.84 -13.04 16.92
N LYS A 173 10.00 -13.65 16.63
CA LYS A 173 10.24 -14.40 15.39
C LYS A 173 9.34 -15.63 15.25
N GLY A 174 9.03 -16.31 16.35
CA GLY A 174 8.12 -17.45 16.32
C GLY A 174 6.67 -17.03 16.11
N ALA A 175 6.27 -15.92 16.74
CA ALA A 175 4.95 -15.34 16.56
C ALA A 175 4.73 -14.85 15.12
N GLU A 176 5.69 -14.13 14.53
CA GLU A 176 5.64 -13.71 13.13
C GLU A 176 5.52 -14.91 12.19
N TYR A 177 6.37 -15.93 12.38
CA TYR A 177 6.32 -17.15 11.58
C TYR A 177 4.94 -17.83 11.65
N LEU A 178 4.37 -17.94 12.85
CA LEU A 178 3.06 -18.54 13.03
C LEU A 178 1.95 -17.69 12.41
N LEU A 179 1.96 -16.39 12.67
CA LEU A 179 0.94 -15.44 12.21
C LEU A 179 0.81 -15.38 10.69
N HIS A 180 1.93 -15.52 9.97
CA HIS A 180 1.94 -15.61 8.51
C HIS A 180 1.00 -16.70 7.98
N PHE A 181 0.91 -17.86 8.65
CA PHE A 181 0.01 -18.95 8.24
C PHE A 181 -1.36 -18.90 8.93
N MET A 182 -1.37 -18.48 10.20
CA MET A 182 -2.57 -18.44 11.03
C MET A 182 -3.63 -17.48 10.48
N LEU A 183 -3.22 -16.31 9.98
CA LEU A 183 -4.15 -15.31 9.43
C LEU A 183 -4.76 -15.74 8.08
N GLU A 184 -4.15 -16.67 7.36
CA GLU A 184 -4.69 -17.15 6.08
C GLU A 184 -5.59 -18.38 6.23
N SER A 185 -5.28 -19.27 7.18
CA SER A 185 -5.87 -20.63 7.22
C SER A 185 -6.24 -21.14 8.61
N GLY A 186 -5.86 -20.42 9.66
CA GLY A 186 -6.21 -20.77 11.04
C GLY A 186 -7.64 -20.39 11.40
N ASN A 187 -8.12 -20.89 12.55
CA ASN A 187 -9.34 -20.37 13.14
C ASN A 187 -9.19 -18.85 13.36
N THR A 188 -10.08 -18.05 12.78
CA THR A 188 -9.93 -16.58 12.74
C THR A 188 -9.90 -15.95 14.13
N ASP A 189 -10.77 -16.38 15.04
CA ASP A 189 -10.85 -15.80 16.38
C ASP A 189 -9.58 -16.10 17.18
N GLU A 190 -9.08 -17.33 17.08
CA GLU A 190 -7.81 -17.74 17.70
C GLU A 190 -6.60 -17.01 17.09
N SER A 191 -6.55 -16.87 15.77
CA SER A 191 -5.47 -16.15 15.06
C SER A 191 -5.42 -14.68 15.45
N LEU A 192 -6.57 -14.01 15.54
CA LEU A 192 -6.66 -12.62 15.97
C LEU A 192 -6.29 -12.46 17.46
N ALA A 193 -6.75 -13.38 18.31
CA ALA A 193 -6.37 -13.39 19.72
C ALA A 193 -4.85 -13.62 19.92
N TYR A 194 -4.23 -14.42 19.05
CA TYR A 194 -2.79 -14.61 19.04
C TYR A 194 -2.07 -13.35 18.55
N TYR A 195 -2.55 -12.73 17.46
CA TYR A 195 -2.01 -11.48 16.93
C TYR A 195 -1.95 -10.38 18.00
N GLU A 196 -3.05 -10.14 18.73
CA GLU A 196 -3.11 -9.06 19.72
C GLU A 196 -2.07 -9.21 20.85
N LYS A 197 -1.69 -10.45 21.21
CA LYS A 197 -0.63 -10.70 22.21
C LYS A 197 0.74 -10.20 21.75
N PHE A 198 0.98 -10.19 20.44
CA PHE A 198 2.27 -9.85 19.84
C PHE A 198 2.24 -8.57 19.02
N ALA A 199 1.08 -7.94 18.80
CA ALA A 199 0.89 -6.87 17.82
C ALA A 199 1.87 -5.69 17.97
N ALA A 200 2.31 -5.37 19.19
CA ALA A 200 3.29 -4.31 19.45
C ALA A 200 4.74 -4.67 19.08
N LYS A 201 5.03 -5.96 18.83
CA LYS A 201 6.37 -6.52 18.57
C LYS A 201 6.52 -7.06 17.14
N ILE A 202 5.42 -7.22 16.42
CA ILE A 202 5.45 -7.61 15.01
C ILE A 202 6.01 -6.45 14.20
N PHE A 203 6.96 -6.74 13.32
CA PHE A 203 7.54 -5.79 12.39
C PHE A 203 7.00 -6.00 10.97
N LEU A 204 6.69 -7.24 10.60
CA LEU A 204 6.19 -7.56 9.25
C LEU A 204 4.86 -6.88 8.94
N ASP A 205 4.84 -6.20 7.80
CA ASP A 205 3.77 -5.32 7.36
C ASP A 205 2.53 -6.10 6.87
N ASP A 206 2.74 -7.19 6.14
CA ASP A 206 1.70 -8.12 5.66
C ASP A 206 0.85 -8.71 6.79
N ILE A 207 1.45 -9.03 7.94
CA ILE A 207 0.74 -9.54 9.12
C ILE A 207 -0.25 -8.50 9.64
N HIS A 208 0.16 -7.23 9.76
CA HIS A 208 -0.73 -6.18 10.25
C HIS A 208 -1.90 -5.93 9.29
N ILE A 209 -1.65 -5.94 7.98
CA ILE A 209 -2.71 -5.82 6.97
C ILE A 209 -3.67 -7.00 7.03
N ASN A 210 -3.17 -8.24 7.06
CA ASN A 210 -4.03 -9.42 7.10
C ASN A 210 -4.86 -9.46 8.39
N ALA A 211 -4.28 -9.07 9.53
CA ALA A 211 -5.03 -8.89 10.77
C ALA A 211 -6.11 -7.81 10.63
N ALA A 212 -5.79 -6.65 10.03
CA ALA A 212 -6.77 -5.58 9.80
C ALA A 212 -7.98 -6.06 8.96
N ARG A 213 -7.71 -6.82 7.90
CA ARG A 213 -8.74 -7.39 7.02
C ARG A 213 -9.65 -8.36 7.77
N LEU A 214 -9.08 -9.25 8.59
CA LEU A 214 -9.88 -10.19 9.41
C LEU A 214 -10.65 -9.49 10.53
N PHE A 215 -10.07 -8.48 11.18
CA PHE A 215 -10.79 -7.66 12.15
C PHE A 215 -11.98 -6.96 11.51
N TYR A 216 -11.79 -6.40 10.32
CA TYR A 216 -12.88 -5.77 9.56
C TYR A 216 -13.99 -6.78 9.23
N LEU A 217 -13.63 -7.96 8.72
CA LEU A 217 -14.60 -9.02 8.39
C LEU A 217 -15.37 -9.52 9.62
N THR A 218 -14.74 -9.52 10.80
CA THR A 218 -15.39 -9.90 12.07
C THR A 218 -16.12 -8.75 12.76
N GLY A 219 -16.17 -7.57 12.15
CA GLY A 219 -16.86 -6.38 12.69
C GLY A 219 -16.10 -5.64 13.79
N GLN A 220 -14.85 -6.00 14.06
CA GLN A 220 -14.00 -5.37 15.06
C GLN A 220 -13.29 -4.14 14.47
N ILE A 221 -14.06 -3.11 14.16
CA ILE A 221 -13.61 -1.93 13.39
C ILE A 221 -12.42 -1.22 14.05
N ASP A 222 -12.44 -1.02 15.36
CA ASP A 222 -11.35 -0.32 16.06
C ASP A 222 -10.04 -1.12 16.01
N ASN A 223 -10.12 -2.44 16.18
CA ASN A 223 -8.95 -3.32 16.08
C ASN A 223 -8.39 -3.32 14.64
N ALA A 224 -9.26 -3.26 13.63
CA ALA A 224 -8.84 -3.14 12.23
C ALA A 224 -8.05 -1.84 12.00
N LYS A 225 -8.56 -0.71 12.51
CA LYS A 225 -7.86 0.58 12.41
C LYS A 225 -6.54 0.57 13.17
N GLN A 226 -6.49 0.01 14.37
CA GLN A 226 -5.24 -0.12 15.14
C GLN A 226 -4.20 -0.98 14.40
N ALA A 227 -4.63 -2.07 13.75
CA ALA A 227 -3.75 -2.88 12.92
C ALA A 227 -3.21 -2.10 11.70
N ILE A 228 -4.04 -1.28 11.03
CA ILE A 228 -3.59 -0.38 9.95
C ILE A 228 -2.59 0.67 10.45
N LEU A 229 -2.80 1.24 11.64
CA LEU A 229 -1.86 2.20 12.22
C LEU A 229 -0.51 1.55 12.56
N ARG A 230 -0.52 0.30 13.04
CA ARG A 230 0.72 -0.47 13.27
C ARG A 230 1.44 -0.77 11.96
N PHE A 231 0.70 -1.21 10.93
CA PHE A 231 1.23 -1.34 9.58
C PHE A 231 1.89 -0.05 9.10
N ALA A 232 1.19 1.09 9.18
CA ALA A 232 1.72 2.36 8.69
C ALA A 232 2.95 2.85 9.49
N LYS A 233 3.02 2.56 10.79
CA LYS A 233 4.21 2.83 11.62
C LYS A 233 5.40 1.95 11.26
N ASN A 234 5.16 0.70 10.87
CA ASN A 234 6.22 -0.25 10.50
C ASN A 234 6.55 -0.23 8.99
N TRP A 235 5.72 0.43 8.19
CA TRP A 235 5.89 0.55 6.76
C TRP A 235 7.21 1.24 6.41
N TYR A 236 7.89 0.67 5.42
CA TYR A 236 9.16 1.15 4.93
C TYR A 236 9.08 1.45 3.42
N PRO A 237 9.53 2.62 2.95
CA PRO A 237 9.47 2.98 1.54
C PRO A 237 10.50 2.18 0.72
N VAL A 238 10.10 1.70 -0.46
CA VAL A 238 11.03 1.07 -1.42
C VAL A 238 11.77 2.14 -2.23
N GLU A 239 11.13 3.29 -2.46
CA GLU A 239 11.69 4.44 -3.18
C GLU A 239 11.57 5.73 -2.35
N HIS A 240 12.51 6.65 -2.53
CA HIS A 240 12.55 7.91 -1.76
C HIS A 240 11.26 8.73 -1.85
N ILE A 241 10.60 8.72 -3.01
CA ILE A 241 9.40 9.51 -3.28
C ILE A 241 8.15 8.96 -2.58
N GLN A 242 8.19 7.71 -2.11
CA GLN A 242 7.12 7.17 -1.27
C GLN A 242 7.21 7.79 0.12
N ILE A 243 6.20 8.60 0.47
CA ILE A 243 6.13 9.27 1.77
C ILE A 243 5.01 8.75 2.67
N SER A 244 4.08 8.00 2.09
CA SER A 244 2.94 7.39 2.77
C SER A 244 2.67 5.99 2.23
N PRO A 245 2.01 5.11 3.00
CA PRO A 245 1.78 3.73 2.60
C PRO A 245 0.64 3.61 1.58
N MET A 246 0.91 3.99 0.33
CA MET A 246 -0.07 3.97 -0.77
C MET A 246 -0.58 2.55 -1.08
N GLY A 247 0.17 1.51 -0.73
CA GLY A 247 -0.29 0.11 -0.80
C GLY A 247 -1.59 -0.18 -0.05
N LEU A 248 -2.05 0.68 0.87
CA LEU A 248 -3.39 0.56 1.48
C LEU A 248 -4.51 0.61 0.44
N PHE A 249 -4.33 1.36 -0.64
CA PHE A 249 -5.33 1.49 -1.70
C PHE A 249 -5.44 0.23 -2.57
N ASP A 250 -4.54 -0.74 -2.44
CA ASP A 250 -4.67 -2.04 -3.12
C ASP A 250 -5.68 -2.97 -2.44
N TYR A 251 -6.08 -2.68 -1.20
CA TYR A 251 -6.94 -3.54 -0.39
C TYR A 251 -8.38 -3.03 -0.42
N ASP A 252 -9.13 -3.48 -1.42
CA ASP A 252 -10.54 -3.08 -1.63
C ASP A 252 -11.43 -3.31 -0.40
N ASP A 253 -11.14 -4.36 0.37
CA ASP A 253 -11.84 -4.68 1.62
C ASP A 253 -11.51 -3.73 2.78
N LEU A 254 -10.39 -3.00 2.72
CA LEU A 254 -10.02 -1.99 3.72
C LEU A 254 -10.39 -0.56 3.31
N LEU A 255 -10.70 -0.29 2.04
CA LEU A 255 -11.09 1.05 1.57
C LEU A 255 -12.22 1.69 2.40
N PRO A 256 -13.28 0.96 2.84
CA PRO A 256 -14.32 1.54 3.68
C PRO A 256 -13.83 2.09 5.02
N LEU A 257 -12.68 1.62 5.53
CA LEU A 257 -12.08 2.10 6.76
C LEU A 257 -11.29 3.41 6.57
N LEU A 258 -10.88 3.72 5.34
CA LEU A 258 -10.05 4.88 4.99
C LEU A 258 -10.89 6.18 4.91
N THR A 259 -11.56 6.53 6.00
CA THR A 259 -12.25 7.83 6.12
C THR A 259 -11.25 8.99 6.00
N LYS A 260 -11.75 10.20 5.72
CA LYS A 260 -10.89 11.38 5.62
C LYS A 260 -10.03 11.56 6.86
N GLU A 261 -10.63 11.48 8.04
CA GLU A 261 -9.97 11.67 9.33
C GLU A 261 -8.91 10.58 9.56
N PHE A 262 -9.25 9.33 9.24
CA PHE A 262 -8.32 8.21 9.44
C PHE A 262 -7.14 8.26 8.47
N LYS A 263 -7.36 8.67 7.22
CA LYS A 263 -6.25 8.91 6.28
C LYS A 263 -5.35 10.05 6.75
N GLN A 264 -5.92 11.13 7.29
CA GLN A 264 -5.13 12.21 7.87
C GLN A 264 -4.31 11.74 9.09
N GLU A 265 -4.88 10.86 9.92
CA GLU A 265 -4.12 10.23 11.00
C GLU A 265 -2.93 9.41 10.46
N ILE A 266 -3.15 8.54 9.47
CA ILE A 266 -2.09 7.75 8.83
C ILE A 266 -1.01 8.63 8.18
N LEU A 267 -1.42 9.76 7.57
CA LEU A 267 -0.49 10.69 6.94
C LEU A 267 0.43 11.37 7.97
N ASN A 268 -0.08 11.69 9.15
CA ASN A 268 0.65 12.47 10.16
C ASN A 268 1.37 11.61 11.21
N ILE A 269 1.18 10.29 11.25
CA ILE A 269 2.01 9.44 12.10
C ILE A 269 3.44 9.35 11.56
N PRO A 270 4.46 9.31 12.43
CA PRO A 270 5.81 8.98 12.03
C PRO A 270 5.88 7.54 11.52
N LYS A 271 6.38 7.35 10.30
CA LYS A 271 6.62 6.03 9.72
C LYS A 271 8.01 5.51 10.12
N GLY A 272 8.19 4.20 9.99
CA GLY A 272 9.43 3.49 10.33
C GLY A 272 10.63 4.11 9.63
N LYS A 273 11.76 4.17 10.34
CA LYS A 273 13.04 4.65 9.81
C LYS A 273 13.82 3.56 9.10
#